data_AF-A0A0A1X1N1-F1
#
_entry.id   AF-A0A0A1X1N1-F1
#
_cell.length_a   1.000
_cell.length_b   1.000
_cell.length_c   1.000
_cell.angle_alpha   90.00
_cell.angle_beta   90.00
_cell.angle_gamma   90.00
#
_symmetry.space_group_name_H-M   'P 1'
#
loop_
_entity.id
_entity.type
_entity.pdbx_description
1 polymer ?
#
loop_
_entity_poly.entity_id
_entity_poly.type
_entity_poly.pdbx_seq_one_letter_code
_entity_poly.pdbx_strand_id
1 'polypeptide(L)'
;MMMFLIFLLFSVIGTSPALPADPPVEKDPELTPGFFEGDIVLQAPWRNGVSKESRHWPNGIVYYKFMEGFFDEGQVLFVKGAMKTMEDVSCIRFVEADDNQPYFINITGNPRGCYSTIGFSGGIQQYNLQPYPLEEGCFRVGTIMHEMLHTLGFYHMQSTYNRNKYVRIVTKNIDPSHLHNFNKYEKKFIDDFEAKYDYGSILHYSPLAFSANGKNTIEPLRNVPENVMGQRVALSKGDINKLNKMYKCGKN
;
A
#
# COMPACT_ATOMS: atom_id res chain seq x y z
N MET A 1 54.47 5.22 -67.32
CA MET A 1 53.38 4.31 -66.93
C MET A 1 53.68 3.77 -65.53
N MET A 2 53.13 4.37 -64.48
CA MET A 2 52.92 3.67 -63.20
C MET A 2 51.83 4.40 -62.40
N MET A 3 50.84 3.62 -61.98
CA MET A 3 49.51 4.00 -61.49
C MET A 3 49.57 4.29 -59.98
N PHE A 4 49.00 5.40 -59.52
CA PHE A 4 48.75 5.64 -58.09
C PHE A 4 47.45 4.92 -57.68
N LEU A 5 47.54 3.94 -56.78
CA LEU A 5 46.37 3.34 -56.12
C LEU A 5 45.97 4.19 -54.90
N ILE A 6 44.75 4.73 -54.91
CA ILE A 6 44.11 5.34 -53.74
C ILE A 6 43.26 4.27 -53.07
N PHE A 7 43.61 3.88 -51.83
CA PHE A 7 42.77 3.03 -50.99
C PHE A 7 41.75 3.90 -50.24
N LEU A 8 40.47 3.77 -50.61
CA LEU A 8 39.35 4.33 -49.86
C LEU A 8 38.97 3.37 -48.72
N LEU A 9 39.28 3.75 -47.48
CA LEU A 9 38.80 3.10 -46.27
C LEU A 9 37.33 3.49 -46.04
N PHE A 10 36.40 2.57 -46.34
CA PHE A 10 35.01 2.70 -45.92
C PHE A 10 34.89 2.28 -44.45
N SER A 11 34.65 3.23 -43.54
CA SER A 11 34.23 2.91 -42.18
C SER A 11 32.76 2.47 -42.22
N VAL A 12 32.51 1.19 -42.05
CA VAL A 12 31.15 0.67 -41.85
C VAL A 12 30.72 1.04 -40.44
N ILE A 13 29.91 2.09 -40.29
CA ILE A 13 29.25 2.41 -39.02
C ILE A 13 28.11 1.41 -38.87
N GLY A 14 28.37 0.33 -38.13
CA GLY A 14 27.33 -0.62 -37.75
C GLY A 14 26.40 0.02 -36.71
N THR A 15 25.17 0.33 -37.10
CA THR A 15 24.11 0.65 -36.14
C THR A 15 23.62 -0.66 -35.55
N SER A 16 24.23 -1.11 -34.45
CA SER A 16 23.64 -2.19 -33.66
C SER A 16 22.31 -1.68 -33.10
N PRO A 17 21.17 -2.34 -33.40
CA PRO A 17 19.93 -2.00 -32.72
C PRO A 17 20.12 -2.23 -31.23
N ALA A 18 19.80 -1.23 -30.41
CA ALA A 18 19.79 -1.37 -28.96
C ALA A 18 18.88 -2.56 -28.62
N LEU A 19 19.38 -3.48 -27.80
CA LEU A 19 18.55 -4.55 -27.24
C LEU A 19 17.34 -3.90 -26.55
N PRO A 20 16.12 -4.47 -26.68
CA PRO A 20 14.98 -3.97 -25.95
C PRO A 20 15.32 -3.99 -24.47
N ALA A 21 15.13 -2.86 -23.79
CA ALA A 21 15.32 -2.78 -22.35
C ALA A 21 14.42 -3.83 -21.68
N ASP A 22 14.97 -4.52 -20.67
CA ASP A 22 14.19 -5.45 -19.86
C ASP A 22 12.96 -4.72 -19.29
N PRO A 23 11.81 -5.41 -19.16
CA PRO A 23 10.65 -4.81 -18.54
C PRO A 23 10.99 -4.35 -17.12
N PRO A 24 10.50 -3.18 -16.68
CA PRO A 24 10.74 -2.71 -15.33
C PRO A 24 10.20 -3.72 -14.32
N VAL A 25 11.04 -4.07 -13.34
CA VAL A 25 10.67 -4.94 -12.22
C VAL A 25 10.06 -4.08 -11.12
N GLU A 26 8.92 -4.49 -10.57
CA GLU A 26 8.29 -3.86 -9.42
C GLU A 26 9.22 -3.94 -8.20
N LYS A 27 9.46 -2.80 -7.55
CA LYS A 27 10.39 -2.66 -6.42
C LYS A 27 9.75 -2.04 -5.19
N ASP A 28 8.50 -1.58 -5.31
CA ASP A 28 7.78 -1.04 -4.16
C ASP A 28 7.55 -2.16 -3.13
N PRO A 29 8.04 -2.01 -1.89
CA PRO A 29 7.84 -3.04 -0.87
C PRO A 29 6.38 -3.25 -0.46
N GLU A 30 5.45 -2.37 -0.86
CA GLU A 30 4.00 -2.57 -0.66
C GLU A 30 3.38 -3.44 -1.79
N LEU A 31 4.05 -3.55 -2.95
CA LEU A 31 3.52 -4.27 -4.12
C LEU A 31 4.19 -5.64 -4.34
N THR A 32 5.38 -5.82 -3.79
CA THR A 32 6.21 -7.03 -3.92
C THR A 32 5.94 -8.19 -2.94
N PRO A 33 5.20 -8.07 -1.82
CA PRO A 33 4.99 -9.20 -0.90
C PRO A 33 4.27 -10.40 -1.54
N GLY A 34 3.48 -10.16 -2.59
CA GLY A 34 2.70 -11.19 -3.29
C GLY A 34 1.40 -11.55 -2.56
N PHE A 35 0.94 -10.69 -1.64
CA PHE A 35 -0.35 -10.84 -1.00
C PHE A 35 -1.48 -10.27 -1.87
N PHE A 36 -2.70 -10.42 -1.39
CA PHE A 36 -3.87 -9.92 -2.10
C PHE A 36 -3.80 -8.39 -2.16
N GLU A 37 -4.01 -7.81 -3.35
CA GLU A 37 -3.74 -6.38 -3.57
C GLU A 37 -2.32 -5.97 -3.14
N GLY A 38 -1.32 -6.85 -3.29
CA GLY A 38 0.08 -6.54 -2.97
C GLY A 38 0.45 -6.86 -1.52
N ASP A 39 -0.28 -6.31 -0.55
CA ASP A 39 0.11 -6.20 0.88
C ASP A 39 -0.98 -6.65 1.88
N ILE A 40 -2.14 -7.12 1.42
CA ILE A 40 -3.23 -7.52 2.33
C ILE A 40 -3.19 -9.03 2.60
N VAL A 41 -2.91 -9.40 3.84
CA VAL A 41 -3.02 -10.78 4.33
C VAL A 41 -4.49 -11.08 4.66
N LEU A 42 -5.12 -11.93 3.84
CA LEU A 42 -6.50 -12.33 4.02
C LEU A 42 -6.62 -13.59 4.88
N GLN A 43 -7.39 -13.49 5.97
CA GLN A 43 -7.65 -14.61 6.88
C GLN A 43 -8.99 -15.29 6.54
N ALA A 44 -8.98 -16.62 6.44
CA ALA A 44 -10.16 -17.42 6.16
C ALA A 44 -11.17 -17.44 7.33
N PRO A 45 -12.50 -17.57 7.09
CA PRO A 45 -13.14 -17.71 5.79
C PRO A 45 -13.53 -16.37 5.15
N TRP A 46 -13.02 -16.21 3.92
CA TRP A 46 -13.05 -15.15 2.92
C TRP A 46 -14.39 -14.47 2.53
N ARG A 47 -15.35 -14.26 3.44
CA ARG A 47 -16.69 -13.77 3.04
C ARG A 47 -17.27 -12.59 3.80
N ASN A 48 -16.46 -11.76 4.47
CA ASN A 48 -17.01 -10.62 5.21
C ASN A 48 -16.23 -9.33 4.93
N GLY A 49 -16.87 -8.46 4.15
CA GLY A 49 -16.45 -7.08 3.97
C GLY A 49 -16.45 -6.31 5.29
N VAL A 50 -15.57 -5.33 5.36
CA VAL A 50 -15.22 -4.51 6.54
C VAL A 50 -16.41 -3.78 7.16
N SER A 51 -17.52 -3.67 6.43
CA SER A 51 -18.79 -3.15 6.93
C SER A 51 -19.33 -3.91 8.15
N LYS A 52 -18.88 -5.13 8.43
CA LYS A 52 -19.27 -5.84 9.66
C LYS A 52 -18.51 -5.28 10.87
N GLU A 53 -19.25 -4.76 11.85
CA GLU A 53 -18.71 -4.29 13.15
C GLU A 53 -17.87 -5.35 13.85
N SER A 54 -18.12 -6.65 13.62
CA SER A 54 -17.30 -7.74 14.16
C SER A 54 -15.85 -7.77 13.66
N ARG A 55 -15.52 -6.98 12.62
CA ARG A 55 -14.16 -6.80 12.09
C ARG A 55 -13.51 -5.51 12.58
N HIS A 56 -14.17 -4.77 13.47
CA HIS A 56 -13.59 -3.59 14.11
C HIS A 56 -12.86 -4.03 15.37
N TRP A 57 -11.76 -3.36 15.69
CA TRP A 57 -11.06 -3.60 16.94
C TRP A 57 -11.94 -3.23 18.14
N PRO A 58 -12.06 -4.10 19.17
CA PRO A 58 -12.87 -3.82 20.35
C PRO A 58 -12.47 -2.49 20.99
N ASN A 59 -13.45 -1.61 21.18
CA ASN A 59 -13.27 -0.26 21.75
C ASN A 59 -12.26 0.64 20.99
N GLY A 60 -11.94 0.31 19.73
CA GLY A 60 -10.89 1.03 18.98
C GLY A 60 -9.48 0.81 19.52
N ILE A 61 -9.25 -0.24 20.32
CA ILE A 61 -7.93 -0.54 20.89
C ILE A 61 -7.24 -1.60 20.04
N VAL A 62 -6.12 -1.23 19.42
CA VAL A 62 -5.23 -2.13 18.69
C VAL A 62 -4.09 -2.51 19.62
N TYR A 63 -4.13 -3.75 20.11
CA TYR A 63 -3.01 -4.27 20.88
C TYR A 63 -1.86 -4.68 19.94
N TYR A 64 -0.61 -4.42 20.32
CA TYR A 64 0.57 -4.76 19.51
C TYR A 64 1.71 -5.37 20.33
N LYS A 65 2.57 -6.15 19.67
CA LYS A 65 3.90 -6.55 20.18
C LYS A 65 4.93 -6.41 19.07
N PHE A 66 6.12 -5.93 19.41
CA PHE A 66 7.28 -6.03 18.52
C PHE A 66 7.94 -7.38 18.72
N MET A 67 8.14 -8.13 17.64
CA MET A 67 8.92 -9.36 17.71
C MET A 67 10.40 -9.02 17.86
N GLU A 68 11.07 -9.67 18.81
CA GLU A 68 12.47 -9.40 19.13
C GLU A 68 13.40 -9.66 17.94
N GLY A 69 14.46 -8.84 17.82
CA GLY A 69 15.55 -9.05 16.87
C GLY A 69 15.35 -8.48 15.47
N PHE A 70 14.21 -7.86 15.18
CA PHE A 70 13.96 -7.27 13.85
C PHE A 70 14.28 -5.78 13.72
N PHE A 71 14.15 -5.02 14.81
CA PHE A 71 14.17 -3.56 14.76
C PHE A 71 15.14 -2.98 15.78
N ASP A 72 15.82 -1.89 15.41
CA ASP A 72 16.56 -1.07 16.35
C ASP A 72 15.64 -0.08 17.11
N GLU A 73 16.18 0.59 18.11
CA GLU A 73 15.43 1.55 18.94
C GLU A 73 14.83 2.70 18.10
N GLY A 74 15.57 3.18 17.09
CA GLY A 74 15.11 4.26 16.21
C GLY A 74 13.89 3.84 15.39
N GLN A 75 13.94 2.64 14.81
CA GLN A 75 12.83 2.03 14.07
C GLN A 75 11.60 1.80 14.97
N VAL A 76 11.80 1.30 16.19
CA VAL A 76 10.70 1.12 17.17
C VAL A 76 10.06 2.47 17.52
N LEU A 77 10.86 3.50 17.80
CA LEU A 77 10.36 4.86 18.08
C LEU A 77 9.62 5.45 16.88
N PHE A 78 10.10 5.19 15.67
CA PHE A 78 9.48 5.67 14.43
C PHE A 78 8.10 5.05 14.20
N VAL A 79 7.96 3.74 14.40
CA VAL A 79 6.65 3.05 14.36
C VAL A 79 5.71 3.59 15.44
N LYS A 80 6.20 3.77 16.68
CA LYS A 80 5.41 4.36 17.77
C LYS A 80 5.00 5.82 17.45
N GLY A 81 5.82 6.59 16.75
CA GLY A 81 5.48 7.93 16.27
C GLY A 81 4.35 7.95 15.23
N ALA A 82 4.35 6.99 14.29
CA ALA A 82 3.26 6.81 13.34
C ALA A 82 1.95 6.42 14.04
N MET A 83 2.00 5.49 15.01
CA MET A 83 0.86 5.16 15.87
C MET A 83 0.30 6.41 16.55
N LYS A 84 1.16 7.20 17.20
CA LYS A 84 0.78 8.44 17.89
C LYS A 84 0.10 9.44 16.96
N THR A 85 0.57 9.56 15.71
CA THR A 85 -0.04 10.44 14.70
C THR A 85 -1.49 10.05 14.42
N MET A 86 -1.79 8.75 14.37
CA MET A 86 -3.17 8.26 14.19
C MET A 86 -4.03 8.47 15.45
N GLU A 87 -3.45 8.31 16.64
CA GLU A 87 -4.15 8.57 17.92
C GLU A 87 -4.53 10.04 18.09
N ASP A 88 -3.73 10.98 17.58
CA ASP A 88 -3.97 12.42 17.69
C ASP A 88 -5.14 12.92 16.84
N VAL A 89 -5.50 12.18 15.80
CA VAL A 89 -6.58 12.54 14.87
C VAL A 89 -7.80 11.63 14.99
N SER A 90 -7.78 10.67 15.93
CA SER A 90 -8.84 9.68 16.08
C SER A 90 -9.04 9.20 17.52
N CYS A 91 -10.03 8.33 17.72
CA CYS A 91 -10.25 7.62 18.96
C CYS A 91 -9.52 6.26 19.04
N ILE A 92 -8.76 5.88 18.01
CA ILE A 92 -7.97 4.65 18.02
C ILE A 92 -6.85 4.77 19.06
N ARG A 93 -6.57 3.68 19.77
CA ARG A 93 -5.46 3.60 20.73
C ARG A 93 -4.60 2.37 20.44
N PHE A 94 -3.30 2.56 20.42
CA PHE A 94 -2.32 1.48 20.30
C PHE A 94 -1.76 1.15 21.66
N VAL A 95 -1.95 -0.08 22.11
CA VAL A 95 -1.55 -0.52 23.46
C VAL A 95 -0.61 -1.71 23.33
N GLU A 96 0.53 -1.66 24.01
CA GLU A 96 1.43 -2.81 24.05
C GLU A 96 0.73 -3.97 24.77
N ALA A 97 0.63 -5.14 24.13
CA ALA A 97 -0.04 -6.29 24.71
C ALA A 97 0.80 -6.87 25.86
N ASP A 98 0.13 -7.21 26.96
CA ASP A 98 0.72 -8.05 27.99
C ASP A 98 0.68 -9.54 27.59
N ASP A 99 1.11 -10.43 28.50
CA ASP A 99 1.15 -11.87 28.24
C ASP A 99 -0.24 -12.54 28.26
N ASN A 100 -1.25 -11.87 28.82
CA ASN A 100 -2.61 -12.40 28.92
C ASN A 100 -3.52 -11.91 27.78
N GLN A 101 -3.08 -10.92 27.01
CA GLN A 101 -3.83 -10.34 25.90
C GLN A 101 -3.97 -11.34 24.73
N PRO A 102 -5.18 -11.87 24.45
CA PRO A 102 -5.35 -13.00 23.52
C PRO A 102 -5.26 -12.63 22.03
N TYR A 103 -5.35 -11.34 21.72
CA TYR A 103 -5.30 -10.81 20.36
C TYR A 103 -4.43 -9.56 20.30
N PHE A 104 -3.55 -9.49 19.30
CA PHE A 104 -2.68 -8.34 19.04
C PHE A 104 -2.14 -8.42 17.61
N ILE A 105 -1.65 -7.32 17.07
CA ILE A 105 -0.80 -7.35 15.87
C ILE A 105 0.63 -7.69 16.28
N ASN A 106 1.18 -8.73 15.67
CA ASN A 106 2.57 -9.12 15.83
C ASN A 106 3.41 -8.39 14.78
N ILE A 107 4.16 -7.38 15.20
CA ILE A 107 4.98 -6.52 14.33
C ILE A 107 6.30 -7.23 14.07
N THR A 108 6.53 -7.63 12.81
CA THR A 108 7.70 -8.40 12.37
C THR A 108 8.50 -7.67 11.28
N GLY A 109 9.78 -8.02 11.13
CA GLY A 109 10.65 -7.49 10.08
C GLY A 109 11.10 -8.55 9.08
N ASN A 110 10.19 -9.43 8.66
CA ASN A 110 10.50 -10.47 7.69
C ASN A 110 10.83 -9.84 6.32
N PRO A 111 11.66 -10.51 5.50
CA PRO A 111 11.85 -10.13 4.11
C PRO A 111 10.54 -10.16 3.32
N ARG A 112 10.53 -9.48 2.16
CA ARG A 112 9.40 -9.35 1.22
C ARG A 112 8.39 -8.28 1.64
N GLY A 113 8.90 -7.10 1.98
CA GLY A 113 8.13 -5.87 1.96
C GLY A 113 7.26 -5.59 3.19
N CYS A 114 6.22 -4.79 2.99
CA CYS A 114 5.32 -4.30 4.01
C CYS A 114 3.94 -4.89 3.76
N TYR A 115 3.28 -5.38 4.81
CA TYR A 115 1.96 -6.00 4.68
C TYR A 115 1.28 -6.17 6.02
N SER A 116 -0.04 -6.31 6.02
CA SER A 116 -0.81 -6.52 7.24
C SER A 116 -2.09 -7.31 7.02
N THR A 117 -2.60 -7.88 8.11
CA THR A 117 -3.94 -8.47 8.13
C THR A 117 -4.99 -7.37 8.11
N ILE A 118 -6.07 -7.57 7.34
CA ILE A 118 -7.15 -6.59 7.30
C ILE A 118 -8.18 -6.72 8.44
N GLY A 119 -8.37 -5.65 9.22
CA GLY A 119 -9.35 -5.57 10.30
C GLY A 119 -9.02 -6.47 11.50
N PHE A 120 -10.00 -6.62 12.40
CA PHE A 120 -9.90 -7.47 13.58
C PHE A 120 -10.33 -8.93 13.30
N SER A 121 -9.53 -9.89 13.76
CA SER A 121 -9.82 -11.33 13.62
C SER A 121 -9.96 -12.11 14.93
N GLY A 122 -9.77 -11.48 16.09
CA GLY A 122 -9.93 -12.16 17.38
C GLY A 122 -8.72 -12.98 17.85
N GLY A 123 -7.58 -12.89 17.16
CA GLY A 123 -6.33 -13.57 17.56
C GLY A 123 -5.10 -12.75 17.22
N ILE A 124 -3.95 -13.43 17.16
CA ILE A 124 -2.69 -12.84 16.72
C ILE A 124 -2.73 -12.61 15.21
N GLN A 125 -2.45 -11.39 14.78
CA GLN A 125 -2.55 -10.96 13.39
C GLN A 125 -1.19 -10.47 12.87
N GLN A 126 -0.96 -10.64 11.57
CA GLN A 126 0.33 -10.29 10.97
C GLN A 126 0.38 -8.80 10.67
N TYR A 127 1.52 -8.19 10.99
CA TYR A 127 1.90 -6.85 10.58
C TYR A 127 3.41 -6.87 10.31
N ASN A 128 3.83 -6.64 9.08
CA ASN A 128 5.24 -6.74 8.69
C ASN A 128 5.76 -5.43 8.14
N LEU A 129 6.95 -5.04 8.59
CA LEU A 129 7.73 -3.95 8.04
C LEU A 129 9.14 -4.49 7.80
N GLN A 130 9.46 -4.86 6.56
CA GLN A 130 10.85 -5.21 6.23
C GLN A 130 11.78 -4.06 6.68
N PRO A 131 12.90 -4.34 7.37
CA PRO A 131 13.82 -3.29 7.83
C PRO A 131 14.39 -2.49 6.66
N TYR A 132 14.22 -1.16 6.73
CA TYR A 132 14.80 -0.15 5.85
C TYR A 132 15.31 1.02 6.69
N PRO A 133 16.20 1.88 6.15
CA PRO A 133 16.47 3.18 6.73
C PRO A 133 15.18 3.98 6.96
N LEU A 134 15.19 4.87 7.95
CA LEU A 134 14.04 5.75 8.21
C LEU A 134 13.76 6.62 6.98
N GLU A 135 12.47 6.83 6.70
CA GLU A 135 11.95 7.51 5.50
C GLU A 135 12.16 6.77 4.16
N GLU A 136 12.56 5.49 4.20
CA GLU A 136 12.70 4.64 3.02
C GLU A 136 11.89 3.35 3.15
N GLY A 137 11.48 2.78 2.00
CA GLY A 137 10.78 1.51 1.93
C GLY A 137 9.59 1.41 2.90
N CYS A 138 9.61 0.40 3.77
CA CYS A 138 8.58 0.20 4.81
C CYS A 138 8.64 1.20 5.97
N PHE A 139 9.75 1.93 6.12
CA PHE A 139 9.98 2.90 7.19
C PHE A 139 9.70 4.34 6.76
N ARG A 140 8.84 4.55 5.77
CA ARG A 140 8.14 5.82 5.54
C ARG A 140 6.99 5.92 6.53
N VAL A 141 6.81 7.07 7.17
CA VAL A 141 5.71 7.26 8.15
C VAL A 141 4.34 6.93 7.52
N GLY A 142 4.15 7.29 6.25
CA GLY A 142 2.93 6.98 5.54
C GLY A 142 2.73 5.51 5.21
N THR A 143 3.79 4.75 4.95
CA THR A 143 3.70 3.29 4.75
C THR A 143 3.29 2.59 6.04
N ILE A 144 3.84 3.01 7.19
CA ILE A 144 3.43 2.46 8.49
C ILE A 144 1.94 2.74 8.76
N MET A 145 1.49 3.98 8.53
CA MET A 145 0.08 4.34 8.69
C MET A 145 -0.84 3.64 7.68
N HIS A 146 -0.36 3.38 6.45
CA HIS A 146 -1.06 2.62 5.43
C HIS A 146 -1.39 1.20 5.93
N GLU A 147 -0.39 0.47 6.42
CA GLU A 147 -0.59 -0.85 7.00
C GLU A 147 -1.45 -0.84 8.26
N MET A 148 -1.37 0.23 9.06
CA MET A 148 -2.24 0.40 10.22
C MET A 148 -3.69 0.63 9.80
N LEU A 149 -3.95 1.33 8.70
CA LEU A 149 -5.31 1.45 8.16
C LEU A 149 -5.84 0.11 7.65
N HIS A 150 -5.01 -0.72 7.00
CA HIS A 150 -5.38 -2.11 6.69
C HIS A 150 -5.74 -2.88 7.96
N THR A 151 -4.89 -2.84 8.98
CA THR A 151 -5.16 -3.42 10.31
C THR A 151 -6.48 -2.95 10.91
N LEU A 152 -6.85 -1.69 10.70
CA LEU A 152 -8.12 -1.12 11.18
C LEU A 152 -9.32 -1.48 10.31
N GLY A 153 -9.09 -2.07 9.14
CA GLY A 153 -10.10 -2.63 8.24
C GLY A 153 -10.21 -1.91 6.91
N PHE A 154 -9.38 -0.93 6.57
CA PHE A 154 -9.55 -0.24 5.29
C PHE A 154 -8.91 -1.02 4.15
N TYR A 155 -9.62 -1.16 3.03
CA TYR A 155 -9.04 -1.63 1.77
C TYR A 155 -8.54 -0.45 0.95
N HIS A 156 -7.81 -0.77 -0.12
CA HIS A 156 -7.31 0.23 -1.04
C HIS A 156 -8.41 1.10 -1.71
N MET A 157 -8.06 2.37 -1.91
CA MET A 157 -8.95 3.36 -2.54
C MET A 157 -9.25 3.02 -4.00
N GLN A 158 -8.28 2.52 -4.79
CA GLN A 158 -8.52 2.20 -6.21
C GLN A 158 -9.48 1.02 -6.43
N SER A 159 -9.78 0.28 -5.37
CA SER A 159 -10.68 -0.88 -5.40
C SER A 159 -12.11 -0.54 -4.97
N THR A 160 -12.40 0.71 -4.54
CA THR A 160 -13.79 1.10 -4.19
C THR A 160 -14.76 0.89 -5.37
N TYR A 161 -16.02 0.57 -5.06
CA TYR A 161 -17.04 0.17 -6.03
C TYR A 161 -17.28 1.22 -7.12
N ASN A 162 -17.12 2.50 -6.78
CA ASN A 162 -17.38 3.66 -7.63
C ASN A 162 -16.12 4.21 -8.35
N ARG A 163 -14.94 3.59 -8.19
CA ARG A 163 -13.66 4.12 -8.70
C ARG A 163 -13.68 4.49 -10.18
N ASN A 164 -14.45 3.78 -11.02
CA ASN A 164 -14.57 4.05 -12.46
C ASN A 164 -15.14 5.45 -12.78
N LYS A 165 -15.74 6.15 -11.81
CA LYS A 165 -16.17 7.54 -11.95
C LYS A 165 -15.02 8.55 -11.79
N TYR A 166 -13.86 8.10 -11.34
CA TYR A 166 -12.74 8.93 -10.90
C TYR A 166 -11.43 8.55 -11.59
N VAL A 167 -11.18 7.25 -11.77
CA VAL A 167 -9.96 6.76 -12.42
C VAL A 167 -10.28 5.73 -13.50
N ARG A 168 -9.42 5.68 -14.50
CA ARG A 168 -9.37 4.66 -15.54
C ARG A 168 -8.22 3.71 -15.24
N ILE A 169 -8.52 2.40 -15.21
CA ILE A 169 -7.50 1.37 -15.15
C ILE A 169 -7.04 1.03 -16.57
N VAL A 170 -5.75 1.17 -16.82
CA VAL A 170 -5.12 0.96 -18.12
C VAL A 170 -4.55 -0.44 -18.17
N THR A 171 -5.43 -1.44 -18.31
CA THR A 171 -5.07 -2.86 -18.19
C THR A 171 -3.94 -3.32 -19.10
N LYS A 172 -3.78 -2.70 -20.28
CA LYS A 172 -2.66 -2.96 -21.21
C LYS A 172 -1.27 -2.64 -20.66
N ASN A 173 -1.17 -1.84 -19.59
CA ASN A 173 0.09 -1.48 -18.94
C ASN A 173 0.35 -2.32 -17.69
N ILE A 174 -0.61 -3.11 -17.23
CA ILE A 174 -0.50 -3.92 -16.01
C ILE A 174 0.17 -5.24 -16.34
N ASP A 175 1.05 -5.71 -15.45
CA ASP A 175 1.55 -7.08 -15.50
C ASP A 175 0.36 -8.06 -15.44
N PRO A 176 0.20 -8.96 -16.44
CA PRO A 176 -0.93 -9.88 -16.50
C PRO A 176 -1.14 -10.71 -15.22
N SER A 177 -0.06 -11.03 -14.49
CA SER A 177 -0.13 -11.78 -13.23
C SER A 177 -0.80 -10.99 -12.10
N HIS A 178 -0.80 -9.66 -12.18
CA HIS A 178 -1.29 -8.73 -11.16
C HIS A 178 -2.64 -8.06 -11.50
N LEU A 179 -3.31 -8.45 -12.59
CA LEU A 179 -4.61 -7.88 -12.98
C LEU A 179 -5.67 -7.98 -11.87
N HIS A 180 -5.63 -9.04 -11.07
CA HIS A 180 -6.57 -9.27 -9.98
C HIS A 180 -6.49 -8.21 -8.86
N ASN A 181 -5.34 -7.53 -8.69
CA ASN A 181 -5.11 -6.47 -7.71
C ASN A 181 -5.87 -5.17 -8.03
N PHE A 182 -6.56 -5.10 -9.18
CA PHE A 182 -7.34 -3.95 -9.63
C PHE A 182 -8.86 -4.23 -9.65
N ASN A 183 -9.27 -5.39 -9.14
CA ASN A 183 -10.67 -5.76 -9.00
C ASN A 183 -11.37 -4.82 -8.02
N LYS A 184 -12.63 -4.48 -8.32
CA LYS A 184 -13.42 -3.62 -7.44
C LYS A 184 -14.20 -4.46 -6.44
N TYR A 185 -14.47 -3.88 -5.29
CA TYR A 185 -15.46 -4.41 -4.36
C TYR A 185 -16.87 -4.05 -4.80
N GLU A 186 -17.83 -4.91 -4.46
CA GLU A 186 -19.24 -4.55 -4.51
C GLU A 186 -19.60 -3.66 -3.32
N LYS A 187 -20.57 -2.76 -3.51
CA LYS A 187 -21.04 -1.81 -2.49
C LYS A 187 -21.51 -2.49 -1.19
N LYS A 188 -21.93 -3.76 -1.23
CA LYS A 188 -22.35 -4.51 -0.04
C LYS A 188 -21.19 -4.91 0.89
N PHE A 189 -19.95 -4.89 0.40
CA PHE A 189 -18.77 -5.31 1.15
C PHE A 189 -17.94 -4.14 1.69
N ILE A 190 -18.01 -2.98 1.04
CA ILE A 190 -17.28 -1.78 1.45
C ILE A 190 -18.25 -0.61 1.57
N ASP A 191 -18.19 0.07 2.72
CA ASP A 191 -18.85 1.35 2.93
C ASP A 191 -17.83 2.48 2.70
N ASP A 192 -18.21 3.47 1.89
CA ASP A 192 -17.41 4.68 1.70
C ASP A 192 -17.62 5.67 2.87
N PHE A 193 -18.52 5.36 3.81
CA PHE A 193 -18.93 6.23 4.93
C PHE A 193 -19.31 7.64 4.46
N GLU A 194 -19.99 7.71 3.31
CA GLU A 194 -20.38 8.92 2.59
C GLU A 194 -19.20 9.82 2.14
N ALA A 195 -17.96 9.35 2.25
CA ALA A 195 -16.81 10.11 1.79
C ALA A 195 -16.70 10.04 0.26
N LYS A 196 -16.25 11.15 -0.33
CA LYS A 196 -15.91 11.21 -1.75
C LYS A 196 -14.65 10.40 -2.03
N TYR A 197 -14.44 10.03 -3.29
CA TYR A 197 -13.18 9.44 -3.73
C TYR A 197 -12.02 10.38 -3.44
N ASP A 198 -10.99 9.87 -2.78
CA ASP A 198 -9.83 10.65 -2.35
C ASP A 198 -8.58 10.17 -3.07
N TYR A 199 -8.17 10.93 -4.09
CA TYR A 199 -6.95 10.66 -4.85
C TYR A 199 -5.69 10.76 -3.99
N GLY A 200 -5.73 11.55 -2.91
CA GLY A 200 -4.64 11.73 -1.97
C GLY A 200 -4.68 10.78 -0.79
N SER A 201 -5.62 9.82 -0.77
CA SER A 201 -5.66 8.79 0.25
C SER A 201 -4.34 8.03 0.30
N ILE A 202 -3.85 7.78 1.50
CA ILE A 202 -2.63 6.99 1.70
C ILE A 202 -2.82 5.53 1.25
N LEU A 203 -4.07 5.09 1.12
CA LEU A 203 -4.48 3.78 0.61
C LEU A 203 -4.71 3.79 -0.91
N HIS A 204 -4.36 4.87 -1.61
CA HIS A 204 -4.40 4.89 -3.07
C HIS A 204 -3.06 4.39 -3.62
N TYR A 205 -3.10 3.44 -4.55
CA TYR A 205 -1.92 3.05 -5.33
C TYR A 205 -1.28 4.22 -6.07
N SER A 206 0.02 4.11 -6.33
CA SER A 206 0.69 5.02 -7.26
C SER A 206 0.17 4.82 -8.70
N PRO A 207 0.34 5.81 -9.59
CA PRO A 207 -0.01 5.65 -10.99
C PRO A 207 0.70 4.48 -11.69
N LEU A 208 1.87 4.07 -11.19
CA LEU A 208 2.75 3.06 -11.80
C LEU A 208 2.63 1.67 -11.16
N ALA A 209 1.76 1.50 -10.16
CA ALA A 209 1.63 0.23 -9.44
C ALA A 209 1.43 -0.95 -10.41
N PHE A 210 2.25 -1.99 -10.27
CA PHE A 210 2.22 -3.21 -11.10
C PHE A 210 2.37 -2.96 -12.61
N SER A 211 3.06 -1.89 -13.01
CA SER A 211 3.30 -1.60 -14.42
C SER A 211 4.30 -2.56 -15.04
N ALA A 212 3.91 -3.22 -16.13
CA ALA A 212 4.80 -4.08 -16.91
C ALA A 212 5.71 -3.31 -17.88
N ASN A 213 5.46 -2.02 -18.08
CA ASN A 213 6.09 -1.24 -19.14
C ASN A 213 6.46 0.20 -18.73
N GLY A 214 6.43 0.50 -17.43
CA GLY A 214 6.80 1.81 -16.89
C GLY A 214 5.80 2.92 -17.21
N LYS A 215 4.60 2.58 -17.73
CA LYS A 215 3.51 3.53 -17.98
C LYS A 215 2.42 3.38 -16.93
N ASN A 216 1.63 4.45 -16.77
CA ASN A 216 0.56 4.49 -15.78
C ASN A 216 -0.43 3.33 -15.96
N THR A 217 -0.69 2.59 -14.89
CA THR A 217 -1.75 1.59 -14.77
C THR A 217 -3.04 2.21 -14.26
N ILE A 218 -2.96 3.35 -13.57
CA ILE A 218 -4.10 4.14 -13.08
C ILE A 218 -3.97 5.57 -13.60
N GLU A 219 -5.02 6.05 -14.28
CA GLU A 219 -5.10 7.44 -14.75
C GLU A 219 -6.33 8.15 -14.16
N PRO A 220 -6.19 9.38 -13.64
CA PRO A 220 -7.33 10.14 -13.15
C PRO A 220 -8.17 10.67 -14.33
N LEU A 221 -9.49 10.68 -14.18
CA LEU A 221 -10.44 11.21 -15.17
C LEU A 221 -10.59 12.74 -15.10
N ARG A 222 -9.87 13.38 -14.16
CA ARG A 222 -9.76 14.83 -14.02
C ARG A 222 -8.29 15.19 -13.82
N ASN A 223 -7.97 16.48 -13.94
CA ASN A 223 -6.64 16.96 -13.60
C ASN A 223 -6.37 16.78 -12.09
N VAL A 224 -5.32 16.02 -11.76
CA VAL A 224 -4.83 15.75 -10.41
C VAL A 224 -3.32 15.95 -10.44
N PRO A 225 -2.71 16.72 -9.51
CA PRO A 225 -1.26 16.89 -9.47
C PRO A 225 -0.51 15.56 -9.33
N GLU A 226 0.67 15.46 -9.95
CA GLU A 226 1.42 14.19 -10.11
C GLU A 226 1.72 13.46 -8.79
N ASN A 227 1.98 14.21 -7.71
CA ASN A 227 2.38 13.65 -6.41
C ASN A 227 1.22 13.38 -5.45
N VAL A 228 -0.02 13.40 -5.93
CA VAL A 228 -1.20 13.17 -5.09
C VAL A 228 -1.53 11.69 -4.95
N MET A 229 -1.61 10.96 -6.07
CA MET A 229 -1.90 9.51 -6.04
C MET A 229 -0.65 8.73 -5.64
N GLY A 230 -0.78 7.80 -4.71
CA GLY A 230 0.36 7.01 -4.21
C GLY A 230 1.23 7.71 -3.19
N GLN A 231 0.81 8.86 -2.65
CA GLN A 231 1.56 9.56 -1.61
C GLN A 231 1.70 8.69 -0.34
N ARG A 232 2.83 8.83 0.35
CA ARG A 232 3.15 8.16 1.63
C ARG A 232 3.68 9.15 2.68
N VAL A 233 3.11 10.35 2.67
CA VAL A 233 3.51 11.47 3.54
C VAL A 233 2.61 11.54 4.77
N ALA A 234 1.28 11.55 4.59
CA ALA A 234 0.34 11.73 5.70
C ALA A 234 -1.03 11.14 5.40
N LEU A 235 -1.83 10.92 6.45
CA LEU A 235 -3.26 10.64 6.30
C LEU A 235 -3.95 11.82 5.61
N SER A 236 -4.73 11.52 4.58
CA SER A 236 -5.60 12.53 3.96
C SER A 236 -6.76 12.88 4.89
N LYS A 237 -7.41 14.02 4.64
CA LYS A 237 -8.67 14.36 5.32
C LYS A 237 -9.74 13.29 5.07
N GLY A 238 -9.75 12.65 3.90
CA GLY A 238 -10.62 11.53 3.59
C GLY A 238 -10.37 10.32 4.48
N ASP A 239 -9.10 9.94 4.65
CA ASP A 239 -8.69 8.81 5.51
C ASP A 239 -9.13 9.04 6.95
N ILE A 240 -8.81 10.21 7.52
CA ILE A 240 -9.17 10.57 8.91
C ILE A 240 -10.69 10.54 9.11
N ASN A 241 -11.45 11.13 8.18
CA ASN A 241 -12.91 11.16 8.29
C ASN A 241 -13.52 9.75 8.20
N LYS A 242 -13.02 8.90 7.28
CA LYS A 242 -13.47 7.52 7.15
C LYS A 242 -13.16 6.72 8.42
N LEU A 243 -11.94 6.84 8.95
CA LEU A 243 -11.52 6.21 10.20
C LEU A 243 -12.44 6.60 11.36
N ASN A 244 -12.64 7.90 11.57
CA ASN A 244 -13.45 8.43 12.66
C ASN A 244 -14.93 8.06 12.53
N LYS A 245 -15.47 8.02 11.30
CA LYS A 245 -16.84 7.54 11.07
C LYS A 245 -16.98 6.05 11.36
N MET A 246 -16.05 5.23 10.88
CA MET A 246 -16.08 3.78 11.07
C MET A 246 -16.03 3.39 12.55
N TYR A 247 -15.12 4.01 13.32
CA TYR A 247 -14.97 3.76 14.76
C TYR A 247 -15.83 4.69 15.65
N LYS A 248 -16.76 5.45 15.06
CA LYS A 248 -17.72 6.31 15.77
C LYS A 248 -17.06 7.31 16.74
N CYS A 249 -15.88 7.80 16.41
CA CYS A 249 -15.14 8.71 17.27
C CYS A 249 -15.93 10.00 17.54
N GLY A 250 -16.01 10.40 18.81
CA GLY A 250 -16.72 11.60 19.25
C GLY A 250 -18.25 11.45 19.35
N LYS A 251 -18.79 10.25 19.15
CA LYS A 251 -20.20 9.92 19.44
C LYS A 251 -20.24 9.02 20.68
N ASN A 252 -20.35 9.64 21.85
CA ASN A 252 -20.73 8.98 23.09
C ASN A 252 -22.24 9.12 23.29
#